data_AF-A0A0U5E6A9-F1
#
_entry.id   AF-A0A0U5E6A9-F1
#
_cell.length_a   1.000
_cell.length_b   1.000
_cell.length_c   1.000
_cell.angle_alpha   90.00
_cell.angle_beta   90.00
_cell.angle_gamma   90.00
#
_symmetry.space_group_name_H-M   'P 1'
#
loop_
_entity.id
_entity.type
_entity.pdbx_description
1 polymer ?
#
loop_
_entity_poly.entity_id
_entity_poly.type
_entity_poly.pdbx_seq_one_letter_code
_entity_poly.pdbx_strand_id
1 'polypeptide(L)' 'MPAKLTDKQKVTLWQQHRLANFLASCRLEGLQPAEPAAGDQTAEQRLDALRRQYGR' A
#
# COMPACT_ATOMS: atom_id res chain seq x y z
N MET A 1 5.37 -2.79 -31.83
CA MET A 1 6.54 -2.81 -30.92
C MET A 1 6.03 -2.48 -29.52
N PRO A 2 6.10 -3.38 -28.53
CA PRO A 2 5.76 -2.99 -27.16
C PRO A 2 6.83 -2.02 -26.68
N ALA A 3 6.48 -0.75 -26.55
CA ALA A 3 7.40 0.25 -26.02
C ALA A 3 7.71 -0.13 -24.56
N LYS A 4 9.00 -0.39 -24.25
CA LYS A 4 9.43 -0.62 -22.87
C LYS A 4 8.97 0.55 -22.01
N LEU A 5 8.33 0.26 -20.89
CA LEU A 5 7.94 1.28 -19.92
C LEU A 5 9.18 2.02 -19.42
N THR A 6 9.09 3.34 -19.37
CA THR A 6 10.09 4.17 -18.70
C THR A 6 10.04 3.94 -17.20
N ASP A 7 11.11 4.27 -16.48
CA ASP A 7 11.15 4.05 -15.04
C ASP A 7 10.07 4.84 -14.30
N LYS A 8 9.77 6.06 -14.77
CA LYS A 8 8.63 6.85 -14.25
C LYS A 8 7.31 6.11 -14.42
N GLN A 9 7.07 5.53 -15.60
CA GLN A 9 5.84 4.77 -15.86
C GLN A 9 5.74 3.51 -14.99
N LYS A 10 6.86 2.80 -14.74
CA LYS A 10 6.89 1.66 -13.81
C LYS A 10 6.54 2.07 -12.39
N VAL A 11 7.10 3.18 -11.90
CA VAL A 11 6.83 3.70 -10.56
C VAL A 11 5.35 4.09 -10.43
N THR A 12 4.79 4.80 -11.41
CA THR A 12 3.37 5.16 -11.42
C THR A 12 2.47 3.93 -11.41
N LEU A 13 2.77 2.94 -12.24
CA LEU A 13 2.01 1.69 -12.26
C LEU A 13 2.07 0.97 -10.91
N TRP A 14 3.26 0.88 -10.29
CA TRP A 14 3.38 0.30 -8.97
C TRP A 14 2.57 1.04 -7.91
N GLN A 15 2.60 2.38 -7.90
CA GLN A 15 1.82 3.20 -6.96
C GLN A 15 0.31 2.97 -7.08
N GLN A 16 -0.19 2.78 -8.30
CA GLN A 16 -1.61 2.50 -8.57
C GLN A 16 -2.05 1.12 -8.07
N HIS A 17 -1.19 0.11 -8.21
CA HIS A 17 -1.56 -1.28 -7.94
C HIS A 17 -1.13 -1.80 -6.55
N ARG A 18 -0.16 -1.16 -5.87
CA ARG A 18 0.44 -1.69 -4.63
C ARG A 18 -0.58 -2.04 -3.55
N LEU A 19 -1.61 -1.22 -3.34
CA LEU A 19 -2.60 -1.45 -2.29
C LEU A 19 -3.52 -2.61 -2.64
N ALA A 20 -4.06 -2.63 -3.87
CA ALA A 20 -4.92 -3.69 -4.34
C ALA A 20 -4.21 -5.05 -4.31
N ASN A 21 -2.93 -5.08 -4.71
CA ASN A 21 -2.10 -6.28 -4.68
C ASN A 21 -1.84 -6.73 -3.24
N PHE A 22 -1.55 -5.81 -2.32
CA PHE A 22 -1.37 -6.13 -0.90
C PHE A 22 -2.63 -6.75 -0.29
N LEU A 23 -3.79 -6.14 -0.50
CA LEU A 23 -5.07 -6.67 -0.01
C LEU A 23 -5.42 -8.03 -0.62
N ALA A 24 -5.11 -8.23 -1.91
CA ALA A 24 -5.29 -9.52 -2.55
C ALA A 24 -4.36 -10.58 -1.95
N SER A 25 -3.09 -10.23 -1.68
CA SER A 25 -2.13 -11.11 -1.00
C SER A 25 -2.63 -11.51 0.39
N CYS A 26 -3.11 -10.56 1.19
CA CYS A 26 -3.69 -10.85 2.50
C CYS A 26 -4.87 -11.82 2.39
N ARG A 27 -5.74 -11.67 1.39
CA ARG A 27 -6.87 -12.58 1.17
C ARG A 27 -6.44 -14.00 0.85
N LEU A 28 -5.30 -14.20 0.18
CA LEU A 28 -4.74 -15.55 -0.05
C LEU A 28 -4.31 -16.23 1.26
N GLU A 29 -3.91 -15.44 2.25
CA GLU A 29 -3.56 -15.92 3.60
C GLU A 29 -4.78 -15.98 4.55
N GLY A 30 -6.00 -15.74 4.04
CA GLY A 30 -7.22 -15.69 4.85
C GLY A 30 -7.36 -14.44 5.73
N LEU A 31 -6.50 -13.44 5.54
CA LEU A 31 -6.56 -12.16 6.25
C LEU A 31 -7.48 -11.18 5.51
N GLN A 32 -8.30 -10.46 6.27
CA GLN A 32 -9.16 -9.38 5.76
C GLN A 32 -8.82 -8.05 6.46
N PRO A 33 -7.65 -7.45 6.19
CA PRO A 33 -7.31 -6.14 6.73
C PRO A 33 -8.28 -5.08 6.18
N ALA A 34 -8.67 -4.14 7.06
CA ALA A 34 -9.45 -2.98 6.64
C ALA A 34 -8.67 -2.17 5.61
N GLU A 35 -9.34 -1.74 4.56
CA GLU A 35 -8.73 -0.85 3.58
C GLU A 35 -8.33 0.45 4.28
N PRO A 36 -7.06 0.88 4.19
CA PRO A 36 -6.63 2.11 4.83
C PRO A 36 -7.47 3.25 4.24
N ALA A 37 -8.23 3.93 5.10
CA ALA A 37 -8.99 5.10 4.70
C ALA A 37 -8.04 6.07 4.01
N ALA A 38 -8.42 6.54 2.82
CA ALA A 38 -7.73 7.61 2.10
C ALA A 38 -7.97 8.95 2.82
N GLY A 39 -7.58 9.02 4.10
CA GLY A 39 -7.60 10.24 4.89
C GLY A 39 -6.36 11.07 4.61
N ASP A 40 -6.41 12.34 5.02
CA ASP A 40 -5.34 13.34 4.82
C ASP A 40 -4.02 13.01 5.55
N GLN A 41 -3.99 11.92 6.31
CA GLN A 41 -2.86 11.49 7.12
C GLN A 41 -1.93 10.59 6.30
N THR A 42 -0.63 10.90 6.28
CA THR A 42 0.32 10.06 5.54
C THR A 42 0.45 8.68 6.20
N ALA A 43 0.77 7.66 5.41
CA ALA A 43 1.00 6.31 5.92
C ALA A 43 2.06 6.28 7.04
N GLU A 44 3.09 7.11 6.93
CA GLU A 44 4.15 7.23 7.94
C GLU A 44 3.64 7.80 9.27
N GLN A 45 2.84 8.86 9.23
CA GLN A 45 2.21 9.43 10.43
C GLN A 45 1.32 8.40 11.14
N ARG A 46 0.56 7.62 10.35
CA ARG A 46 -0.29 6.56 10.90
C ARG A 46 0.54 5.44 11.54
N LEU A 47 1.64 5.03 10.89
CA LEU A 47 2.55 4.03 11.43
C LEU A 47 3.22 4.50 12.72
N ASP A 48 3.64 5.76 12.80
CA ASP A 48 4.24 6.31 14.02
C ASP A 48 3.24 6.37 15.18
N ALA A 49 1.99 6.74 14.91
CA ALA A 49 0.93 6.67 15.91
C ALA A 49 0.71 5.23 16.41
N LEU A 50 0.65 4.25 15.51
CA LEU A 50 0.48 2.84 15.87
C LEU A 50 1.67 2.30 16.67
N ARG A 51 2.91 2.65 16.28
CA ARG A 51 4.13 2.28 17.03
C ARG A 51 4.11 2.83 18.44
N ARG A 52 3.69 4.09 18.63
CA ARG A 52 3.55 4.69 19.97
C ARG A 52 2.46 4.01 20.80
N GLN A 53 1.37 3.58 20.17
CA GLN A 53 0.24 2.96 20.84
C GLN A 53 0.53 1.53 21.30
N TYR A 54 1.24 0.73 20.48
CA TYR A 54 1.40 -0.71 20.69
C TYR A 54 2.86 -1.14 20.96
N GLY A 55 3.85 -0.26 20.81
CA GLY A 55 5.27 -0.59 20.94
C GLY A 55 5.81 -0.65 22.37
N ARG A 56 4.98 -1.06 23.33
CA ARG A 56 5.38 -1.20 24.74
C ARG A 56 5.77 -2.64 25.06
#